data_AF-A0A0T9RFJ2-F1
#
_entry.id   AF-A0A0T9RFJ2-F1
#
_cell.length_a   1.000
_cell.length_b   1.000
_cell.length_c   1.000
_cell.angle_alpha   90.00
_cell.angle_beta   90.00
_cell.angle_gamma   90.00
#
_symmetry.space_group_name_H-M   'P 1'
#
loop_
_entity.id
_entity.type
_entity.pdbx_description
1 polymer ?
#
loop_
_entity_poly.entity_id
_entity_poly.type
_entity_poly.pdbx_seq_one_letter_code
_entity_poly.pdbx_strand_id
1 'polypeptide(L)'
;MGGYRTDCYGRGLALHGDKTTTGATICSTLPNCTEHGRAIVRVGDPTTACPKCGQSGRIVDGEPHSTWHGASAAVDRSTVRCGCPPGTNKVIAPKGQWLGPGPSPAQIAQEKQAAMLVVRQAEREAEAQRWAEERDSNRVFAKSCLRGDGCNDAGEAREPHTNFAEMGLFRVTPAVSPVTNSDVPQRAQTAKKKPSAPKPRSALYKWMFGNHEEMKYQAVTAAAASTVRAQAATAGAGVLEQVAGRFATSGTWAVQAGRVAAGGIGAPVAALLVGMMPGRLNDGEQDFIDRMRAEQMRDVPSRVRFTWENDTKGNPVPHGWHTPPGKDMVRLRRMEWDNTRKAYTFTTEEDNPITIIWTPDHSGVNVPSNTGNQARPVLPSTVIVDPLPESSGITTTTSPAPEEKNFADYILILPMPNIPPIYIYLSKPPVEFLEVELYSDFKRRSREGKYEADHMPSAAAVREYLKTNAPEMLPDDIDMAVQNVAAIVVPKAIHQKLSETYGGRNTRNDAAQIKQDALDLRAAVDRNLDAIKPALKNHGATESQIEAARTKMHKLNSDMGLYK
;
A
#
# COMPACT_ATOMS: atom_id res chain seq x y z
N MET A 1 38.24 -50.91 27.64
CA MET A 1 37.05 -50.20 28.16
C MET A 1 37.54 -48.97 28.89
N GLY A 2 37.04 -47.78 28.55
CA GLY A 2 37.40 -46.54 29.23
C GLY A 2 36.38 -46.20 30.32
N GLY A 3 36.82 -45.48 31.34
CA GLY A 3 35.96 -44.96 32.38
C GLY A 3 36.63 -43.84 33.15
N TYR A 4 35.90 -43.23 34.08
CA TYR A 4 36.44 -42.21 34.96
C TYR A 4 37.27 -42.87 36.06
N ARG A 5 38.43 -42.28 36.36
CA ARG A 5 39.32 -42.74 37.42
C ARG A 5 38.59 -42.77 38.76
N THR A 6 38.63 -43.92 39.42
CA THR A 6 37.99 -44.14 40.73
C THR A 6 38.47 -43.13 41.78
N ASP A 7 37.51 -42.61 42.56
CA ASP A 7 37.78 -41.83 43.77
C ASP A 7 38.15 -42.78 44.91
N CYS A 8 39.35 -42.59 45.45
CA CYS A 8 39.87 -43.28 46.61
C CYS A 8 40.02 -42.26 47.75
N TYR A 9 38.95 -42.11 48.54
CA TYR A 9 38.89 -41.23 49.71
C TYR A 9 39.28 -39.76 49.41
N GLY A 10 38.74 -39.21 48.32
CA GLY A 10 38.92 -37.83 47.92
C GLY A 10 40.10 -37.58 46.98
N ARG A 11 40.87 -38.61 46.62
CA ARG A 11 42.03 -38.58 45.72
C ARG A 11 41.90 -39.67 44.65
N GLY A 12 42.41 -39.44 43.45
CA GLY A 12 42.26 -40.44 42.38
C GLY A 12 43.18 -41.63 42.58
N LEU A 13 42.68 -42.84 42.34
CA LEU A 13 43.46 -44.07 42.43
C LEU A 13 44.58 -44.09 41.38
N ALA A 14 45.82 -44.38 41.77
CA ALA A 14 46.94 -44.46 40.85
C ALA A 14 46.94 -45.80 40.09
N LEU A 15 47.22 -45.73 38.79
CA LEU A 15 47.19 -46.86 37.87
C LEU A 15 48.50 -46.96 37.10
N HIS A 16 48.87 -48.17 36.69
CA HIS A 16 50.06 -48.46 35.90
C HIS A 16 50.12 -47.54 34.67
N GLY A 17 51.27 -46.93 34.43
CA GLY A 17 51.46 -45.95 33.35
C GLY A 17 51.22 -44.49 33.75
N ASP A 18 50.68 -44.23 34.95
CA ASP A 18 50.53 -42.86 35.44
C ASP A 18 51.91 -42.21 35.62
N LYS A 19 51.93 -40.88 35.51
CA LYS A 19 53.15 -40.10 35.60
C LYS A 19 53.35 -39.58 37.00
N THR A 20 54.61 -39.32 37.33
CA THR A 20 54.98 -38.54 38.51
C THR A 20 55.27 -37.10 38.12
N THR A 21 55.37 -36.18 39.09
CA THR A 21 55.74 -34.77 38.87
C THR A 21 57.12 -34.56 38.28
N THR A 22 57.98 -35.60 38.28
CA THR A 22 59.27 -35.59 37.58
C THR A 22 59.21 -36.17 36.17
N GLY A 23 58.05 -36.70 35.74
CA GLY A 23 57.85 -37.34 34.45
C GLY A 23 58.14 -38.85 34.43
N ALA A 24 58.50 -39.45 35.56
CA ALA A 24 58.68 -40.91 35.66
C ALA A 24 57.36 -41.63 35.47
N THR A 25 57.39 -42.85 34.93
CA THR A 25 56.20 -43.69 34.73
C THR A 25 56.08 -44.70 35.87
N ILE A 26 54.90 -44.81 36.45
CA ILE A 26 54.64 -45.74 37.54
C ILE A 26 54.39 -47.15 36.99
N CYS A 27 55.04 -48.14 37.60
CA CYS A 27 54.97 -49.53 37.18
C CYS A 27 54.33 -50.37 38.29
N SER A 28 53.05 -50.69 38.16
CA SER A 28 52.36 -51.61 39.09
C SER A 28 52.99 -53.01 39.08
N THR A 29 53.08 -53.62 40.26
CA THR A 29 53.46 -55.03 40.46
C THR A 29 52.26 -55.99 40.57
N LEU A 30 51.04 -55.50 40.38
CA LEU A 30 49.80 -56.28 40.45
C LEU A 30 49.09 -56.39 39.08
N PRO A 31 49.60 -57.20 38.14
CA PRO A 31 49.03 -57.29 36.78
C PRO A 31 47.59 -57.81 36.75
N ASN A 32 47.16 -58.57 37.76
CA ASN A 32 45.84 -59.23 37.80
C ASN A 32 44.73 -58.34 38.40
N CYS A 33 45.06 -57.18 38.97
CA CYS A 33 44.10 -56.25 39.53
C CYS A 33 44.08 -54.99 38.68
N THR A 34 43.11 -54.86 37.78
CA THR A 34 43.07 -53.76 36.80
C THR A 34 41.81 -52.92 36.92
N GLU A 35 41.96 -51.63 36.63
CA GLU A 35 40.86 -50.68 36.44
C GLU A 35 40.99 -50.10 35.02
N HIS A 36 39.91 -50.15 34.22
CA HIS A 36 39.90 -49.69 32.82
C HIS A 36 41.06 -50.26 31.96
N GLY A 37 41.52 -51.48 32.28
CA GLY A 37 42.63 -52.16 31.60
C GLY A 37 44.03 -51.76 32.06
N ARG A 38 44.16 -50.99 33.15
CA ARG A 38 45.45 -50.59 33.75
C ARG A 38 45.57 -51.14 35.17
N ALA A 39 46.71 -51.75 35.50
CA ALA A 39 46.93 -52.37 36.81
C ALA A 39 46.95 -51.36 37.96
N ILE A 40 46.34 -51.70 39.10
CA ILE A 40 46.27 -50.85 40.30
C ILE A 40 47.66 -50.69 40.91
N VAL A 41 48.01 -49.48 41.34
CA VAL A 41 49.30 -49.16 41.95
C VAL A 41 49.18 -49.08 43.47
N ARG A 42 50.19 -49.57 44.18
CA ARG A 42 50.26 -49.58 45.64
C ARG A 42 51.54 -48.96 46.17
N VAL A 43 51.54 -48.69 47.48
CA VAL A 43 52.77 -48.41 48.22
C VAL A 43 53.78 -49.53 47.98
N GLY A 44 55.01 -49.15 47.63
CA GLY A 44 56.09 -50.08 47.30
C GLY A 44 56.26 -50.36 45.82
N ASP A 45 55.33 -49.95 44.94
CA ASP A 45 55.51 -50.10 43.50
C ASP A 45 56.61 -49.18 42.95
N PRO A 46 57.42 -49.67 41.99
CA PRO A 46 58.50 -48.90 41.39
C PRO A 46 58.01 -47.91 40.33
N THR A 47 58.88 -46.97 39.98
CA THR A 47 58.77 -46.15 38.77
C THR A 47 59.92 -46.46 37.82
N THR A 48 59.78 -46.09 36.54
CA THR A 48 60.93 -45.95 35.64
C THR A 48 61.96 -44.99 36.23
N ALA A 49 63.16 -44.98 35.67
CA ALA A 49 64.21 -44.02 36.03
C ALA A 49 63.64 -42.59 36.06
N CYS A 50 63.85 -41.90 37.17
CA CYS A 50 63.41 -40.53 37.36
C CYS A 50 64.15 -39.62 36.35
N PRO A 51 63.45 -38.88 35.48
CA PRO A 51 64.10 -38.00 34.50
C PRO A 51 65.01 -36.93 35.12
N LYS A 52 64.81 -36.60 36.41
CA LYS A 52 65.62 -35.59 37.11
C LYS A 52 66.88 -36.12 37.79
N CYS A 53 66.87 -37.36 38.30
CA CYS A 53 67.99 -37.90 39.09
C CYS A 53 68.54 -39.25 38.59
N GLY A 54 67.98 -39.79 37.51
CA GLY A 54 68.40 -41.06 36.90
C GLY A 54 68.04 -42.33 37.68
N GLN A 55 67.71 -42.24 38.97
CA GLN A 55 67.39 -43.39 39.81
C GLN A 55 65.92 -43.81 39.68
N SER A 56 65.64 -45.13 39.77
CA SER A 56 64.28 -45.65 39.89
C SER A 56 63.65 -45.19 41.20
N GLY A 57 62.41 -44.71 41.12
CA GLY A 57 61.64 -44.28 42.28
C GLY A 57 60.80 -45.40 42.86
N ARG A 58 60.36 -45.23 44.11
CA ARG A 58 59.41 -46.13 44.79
C ARG A 58 58.34 -45.32 45.50
N ILE A 59 57.08 -45.74 45.39
CA ILE A 59 55.97 -45.07 46.09
C ILE A 59 56.06 -45.42 47.58
N VAL A 60 56.04 -44.39 48.45
CA VAL A 60 56.29 -44.56 49.90
C VAL A 60 55.09 -44.23 50.77
N ASP A 61 54.04 -43.64 50.23
CA ASP A 61 52.78 -43.37 50.94
C ASP A 61 51.56 -43.65 50.05
N GLY A 62 50.39 -43.80 50.66
CA GLY A 62 49.15 -44.17 49.99
C GLY A 62 47.94 -43.86 50.86
N GLU A 63 46.77 -44.36 50.46
CA GLU A 63 45.52 -44.25 51.23
C GLU A 63 45.36 -45.47 52.15
N PRO A 64 45.51 -45.33 53.47
CA PRO A 64 45.48 -46.48 54.40
C PRO A 64 44.13 -47.20 54.43
N HIS A 65 43.03 -46.50 54.14
CA HIS A 65 41.68 -47.09 54.13
C HIS A 65 41.36 -47.91 52.87
N SER A 66 42.27 -47.94 51.88
CA SER A 66 42.15 -48.73 50.66
C SER A 66 43.37 -49.63 50.53
N THR A 67 43.19 -50.93 50.72
CA THR A 67 44.30 -51.89 50.69
C THR A 67 44.09 -52.94 49.60
N TRP A 68 45.18 -53.27 48.92
CA TRP A 68 45.21 -54.26 47.83
C TRP A 68 46.34 -55.23 48.11
N HIS A 69 46.02 -56.51 48.31
CA HIS A 69 47.00 -57.55 48.66
C HIS A 69 47.98 -57.12 49.78
N GLY A 70 47.45 -56.55 50.86
CA GLY A 70 48.21 -56.19 52.07
C GLY A 70 48.98 -54.87 52.02
N ALA A 71 48.95 -54.11 50.93
CA ALA A 71 49.57 -52.79 50.83
C ALA A 71 48.53 -51.72 50.48
N SER A 72 48.71 -50.52 51.04
CA SER A 72 47.82 -49.37 50.76
C SER A 72 47.87 -48.97 49.29
N ALA A 73 46.73 -48.56 48.75
CA ALA A 73 46.61 -48.04 47.39
C ALA A 73 47.42 -46.75 47.25
N ALA A 74 48.19 -46.63 46.18
CA ALA A 74 48.78 -45.34 45.82
C ALA A 74 47.68 -44.46 45.20
N VAL A 75 47.68 -43.18 45.52
CA VAL A 75 46.65 -42.23 45.07
C VAL A 75 47.30 -40.94 44.58
N ASP A 76 46.50 -40.03 44.03
CA ASP A 76 46.98 -38.71 43.61
C ASP A 76 47.77 -38.03 44.72
N ARG A 77 48.87 -37.38 44.35
CA ARG A 77 49.82 -36.73 45.27
C ARG A 77 50.58 -37.64 46.22
N SER A 78 50.44 -38.97 46.12
CA SER A 78 51.31 -39.90 46.83
C SER A 78 52.79 -39.62 46.54
N THR A 79 53.64 -39.70 47.56
CA THR A 79 55.07 -39.39 47.49
C THR A 79 55.84 -40.54 46.86
N VAL A 80 56.72 -40.18 45.93
CA VAL A 80 57.66 -41.10 45.28
C VAL A 80 59.07 -40.78 45.77
N ARG A 81 59.72 -41.74 46.41
CA ARG A 81 61.11 -41.62 46.85
C ARG A 81 62.05 -42.09 45.74
N CYS A 82 62.92 -41.19 45.29
CA CYS A 82 64.06 -41.45 44.40
C CYS A 82 65.26 -40.61 44.92
N GLY A 83 66.25 -40.32 44.07
CA GLY A 83 67.38 -39.45 44.42
C GLY A 83 67.07 -37.94 44.46
N CYS A 84 65.83 -37.51 44.18
CA CYS A 84 65.41 -36.12 44.33
C CYS A 84 65.12 -35.77 45.81
N PRO A 85 65.17 -34.47 46.20
CA PRO A 85 64.81 -34.04 47.55
C PRO A 85 63.44 -34.60 47.99
N PRO A 86 63.29 -35.11 49.23
CA PRO A 86 62.05 -35.71 49.70
C PRO A 86 60.81 -34.82 49.47
N GLY A 87 59.71 -35.42 49.02
CA GLY A 87 58.44 -34.71 48.79
C GLY A 87 58.32 -33.98 47.44
N THR A 88 59.40 -33.85 46.66
CA THR A 88 59.38 -33.16 45.35
C THR A 88 58.81 -34.00 44.20
N ASN A 89 58.84 -35.32 44.34
CA ASN A 89 58.29 -36.25 43.35
C ASN A 89 56.98 -36.86 43.87
N LYS A 90 55.88 -36.63 43.15
CA LYS A 90 54.53 -37.06 43.54
C LYS A 90 53.80 -37.72 42.40
N VAL A 91 52.90 -38.65 42.69
CA VAL A 91 52.00 -39.27 41.73
C VAL A 91 51.02 -38.23 41.16
N ILE A 92 50.77 -38.29 39.85
CA ILE A 92 49.74 -37.52 39.14
C ILE A 92 48.65 -38.49 38.69
N ALA A 93 47.54 -38.50 39.42
CA ALA A 93 46.38 -39.34 39.18
C ALA A 93 45.08 -38.59 39.57
N PRO A 94 44.76 -37.45 38.94
CA PRO A 94 43.64 -36.61 39.35
C PRO A 94 42.31 -37.38 39.34
N LYS A 95 41.54 -37.23 40.41
CA LYS A 95 40.22 -37.88 40.55
C LYS A 95 39.27 -37.46 39.44
N GLY A 96 38.40 -38.36 38.99
CA GLY A 96 37.41 -38.06 37.95
C GLY A 96 37.99 -37.81 36.56
N GLN A 97 39.27 -38.11 36.33
CA GLN A 97 39.88 -38.05 35.00
C GLN A 97 39.32 -39.16 34.10
N TRP A 98 38.93 -38.84 32.87
CA TRP A 98 38.57 -39.85 31.85
C TRP A 98 39.82 -40.61 31.37
N LEU A 99 39.75 -41.95 31.39
CA LEU A 99 40.86 -42.84 31.03
C LEU A 99 40.64 -43.59 29.70
N GLY A 100 39.54 -43.29 28.98
CA GLY A 100 39.27 -43.86 27.67
C GLY A 100 39.94 -43.10 26.52
N PRO A 101 39.96 -43.69 25.30
CA PRO A 101 40.41 -42.98 24.10
C PRO A 101 39.43 -41.85 23.74
N GLY A 102 39.94 -40.70 23.31
CA GLY A 102 39.13 -39.56 22.86
C GLY A 102 38.41 -38.78 23.98
N PRO A 103 37.48 -37.89 23.62
CA PRO A 103 36.69 -37.11 24.57
C PRO A 103 35.83 -38.01 25.46
N SER A 104 35.58 -37.56 26.69
CA SER A 104 34.73 -38.29 27.63
C SER A 104 33.25 -38.24 27.21
N PRO A 105 32.41 -39.20 27.63
CA PRO A 105 30.98 -39.18 27.34
C PRO A 105 30.29 -37.88 27.79
N ALA A 106 30.72 -37.31 28.92
CA ALA A 106 30.21 -36.02 29.39
C ALA A 106 30.58 -34.86 28.44
N GLN A 107 31.81 -34.85 27.91
CA GLN A 107 32.23 -33.85 26.91
C GLN A 107 31.42 -34.00 25.61
N ILE A 108 31.23 -35.22 25.11
CA ILE A 108 30.42 -35.48 23.91
C ILE A 108 28.97 -35.04 24.13
N ALA A 109 28.40 -35.33 25.30
CA ALA A 109 27.04 -34.90 25.64
C ALA A 109 26.92 -33.38 25.73
N GLN A 110 27.90 -32.70 26.33
CA GLN A 110 27.95 -31.23 26.41
C GLN A 110 28.08 -30.60 25.02
N GLU A 111 28.96 -31.11 24.16
CA GLU A 111 29.13 -30.64 22.79
C GLU A 111 27.85 -30.81 21.97
N LYS A 112 27.20 -31.97 22.08
CA LYS A 112 25.90 -32.22 21.42
C LYS A 112 24.81 -31.29 21.94
N GLN A 113 24.75 -31.04 23.24
CA GLN A 113 23.77 -30.13 23.83
C GLN A 113 24.01 -28.69 23.39
N ALA A 114 25.27 -28.24 23.36
CA ALA A 114 25.65 -26.92 22.87
C ALA A 114 25.27 -26.74 21.39
N ALA A 115 25.60 -27.73 20.55
CA ALA A 115 25.22 -27.73 19.13
C ALA A 115 23.70 -27.66 18.95
N MET A 116 22.92 -28.43 19.73
CA MET A 116 21.46 -28.40 19.68
C MET A 116 20.89 -27.03 20.09
N LEU A 117 21.48 -26.36 21.09
CA LEU A 117 21.05 -25.02 21.50
C LEU A 117 21.32 -23.97 20.42
N VAL A 118 22.45 -24.07 19.72
CA VAL A 118 22.78 -23.20 18.57
C VAL A 118 21.77 -23.39 17.45
N VAL A 119 21.44 -24.64 17.09
CA VAL A 119 20.42 -24.93 16.05
C VAL A 119 19.06 -24.37 16.47
N ARG A 120 18.59 -24.61 17.70
CA ARG A 120 17.32 -24.07 18.19
C ARG A 120 17.29 -22.55 18.25
N GLN A 121 18.43 -21.91 18.51
CA GLN A 121 18.53 -20.45 18.46
C GLN A 121 18.41 -19.95 17.02
N ALA A 122 19.15 -20.55 16.07
CA ALA A 122 19.06 -20.21 14.66
C ALA A 122 17.65 -20.45 14.08
N GLU A 123 16.97 -21.52 14.48
CA GLU A 123 15.57 -21.79 14.09
C GLU A 123 14.63 -20.68 14.59
N ARG A 124 14.76 -20.25 15.85
CA ARG A 124 13.96 -19.15 16.42
C ARG A 124 14.25 -17.81 15.76
N GLU A 125 15.51 -17.53 15.45
CA GLU A 125 15.91 -16.33 14.71
C GLU A 125 15.33 -16.35 13.28
N ALA A 126 15.38 -17.49 12.60
CA ALA A 126 14.78 -17.66 11.28
C ALA A 126 13.24 -17.59 11.30
N GLU A 127 12.59 -18.09 12.35
CA GLU A 127 11.14 -17.94 12.55
C GLU A 127 10.78 -16.47 12.80
N ALA A 128 11.51 -15.78 13.69
CA ALA A 128 11.33 -14.37 13.96
C ALA A 128 11.55 -13.50 12.72
N GLN A 129 12.54 -13.85 11.90
CA GLN A 129 12.80 -13.19 10.62
C GLN A 129 11.64 -13.41 9.64
N ARG A 130 11.14 -14.65 9.49
CA ARG A 130 9.96 -14.94 8.66
C ARG A 130 8.74 -14.15 9.10
N TRP A 131 8.45 -14.08 10.39
CA TRP A 131 7.35 -13.24 10.91
C TRP A 131 7.59 -11.74 10.72
N ALA A 132 8.83 -11.27 10.74
CA ALA A 132 9.14 -9.88 10.45
C ALA A 132 8.90 -9.57 8.96
N GLU A 133 9.33 -10.45 8.06
CA GLU A 133 9.11 -10.33 6.61
C GLU A 133 7.61 -10.40 6.25
N GLU A 134 6.86 -11.33 6.84
CA GLU A 134 5.42 -11.43 6.63
C GLU A 134 4.68 -10.18 7.11
N ARG A 135 5.02 -9.66 8.29
CA ARG A 135 4.48 -8.38 8.77
C ARG A 135 4.83 -7.22 7.86
N ASP A 136 6.04 -7.20 7.32
CA ASP A 136 6.48 -6.15 6.40
C ASP A 136 5.72 -6.19 5.08
N SER A 137 5.49 -7.39 4.54
CA SER A 137 4.72 -7.61 3.32
C SER A 137 3.23 -7.31 3.49
N ASN A 138 2.70 -7.41 4.71
CA ASN A 138 1.28 -7.21 5.01
C ASN A 138 0.91 -5.76 5.35
N ARG A 139 1.86 -4.82 5.26
CA ARG A 139 1.58 -3.39 5.51
C ARG A 139 0.57 -2.83 4.53
N VAL A 140 -0.23 -1.86 4.97
CA VAL A 140 -1.23 -1.17 4.15
C VAL A 140 -1.16 0.35 4.26
N PHE A 141 -1.55 1.05 3.19
CA PHE A 141 -1.59 2.50 3.13
C PHE A 141 -2.69 3.11 4.01
N ALA A 142 -3.80 2.41 4.20
CA ALA A 142 -4.87 2.82 5.08
C ALA A 142 -5.62 1.59 5.62
N LYS A 143 -5.96 1.61 6.90
CA LYS A 143 -6.78 0.64 7.62
C LYS A 143 -7.67 1.37 8.62
N SER A 144 -8.71 0.70 9.10
CA SER A 144 -9.55 1.27 10.15
C SER A 144 -8.76 1.32 11.46
N CYS A 145 -8.83 2.42 12.20
CA CYS A 145 -8.26 2.58 13.54
C CYS A 145 -8.97 1.71 14.60
N LEU A 146 -10.07 1.06 14.23
CA LEU A 146 -10.71 0.02 15.06
C LEU A 146 -9.98 -1.33 14.96
N ARG A 147 -9.09 -1.50 13.98
CA ARG A 147 -8.22 -2.66 13.85
C ARG A 147 -6.93 -2.38 14.60
N GLY A 148 -6.61 -3.20 15.61
CA GLY A 148 -5.41 -3.04 16.43
C GLY A 148 -4.12 -3.23 15.64
N ASP A 149 -2.98 -2.93 16.28
CA ASP A 149 -1.64 -3.11 15.70
C ASP A 149 -1.45 -4.55 15.18
N GLY A 150 -0.97 -4.67 13.95
CA GLY A 150 -0.78 -5.95 13.25
C GLY A 150 -2.04 -6.57 12.65
N CYS A 151 -3.22 -5.96 12.82
CA CYS A 151 -4.46 -6.40 12.16
C CYS A 151 -4.74 -5.52 10.94
N ASN A 152 -4.51 -6.07 9.76
CA ASN A 152 -4.78 -5.40 8.49
C ASN A 152 -6.07 -5.90 7.84
N ASP A 153 -7.02 -6.48 8.57
CA ASP A 153 -8.25 -6.99 7.97
C ASP A 153 -9.02 -5.86 7.28
N ALA A 154 -9.58 -6.15 6.10
CA ALA A 154 -10.40 -5.18 5.37
C ALA A 154 -11.62 -4.76 6.19
N GLY A 155 -12.15 -5.65 7.02
CA GLY A 155 -13.37 -5.44 7.78
C GLY A 155 -14.61 -5.86 7.00
N GLU A 156 -15.57 -6.42 7.72
CA GLU A 156 -16.83 -6.97 7.16
C GLU A 156 -18.05 -6.17 7.62
N ALA A 157 -17.84 -5.14 8.45
CA ALA A 157 -18.91 -4.33 9.02
C ALA A 157 -18.84 -2.92 8.49
N ARG A 158 -20.02 -2.36 8.18
CA ARG A 158 -20.18 -0.95 7.80
C ARG A 158 -19.57 -0.02 8.85
N GLU A 159 -18.73 0.93 8.42
CA GLU A 159 -18.14 1.93 9.31
C GLU A 159 -17.91 3.29 8.61
N PRO A 160 -17.77 4.42 9.35
CA PRO A 160 -17.55 5.72 8.72
C PRO A 160 -16.11 5.88 8.23
N HIS A 161 -15.92 6.64 7.15
CA HIS A 161 -14.59 6.94 6.60
C HIS A 161 -13.62 7.59 7.60
N THR A 162 -14.14 8.25 8.64
CA THR A 162 -13.34 8.87 9.71
C THR A 162 -12.50 7.86 10.50
N ASN A 163 -12.82 6.58 10.43
CA ASN A 163 -12.00 5.52 11.02
C ASN A 163 -10.75 5.21 10.20
N PHE A 164 -10.69 5.66 8.94
CA PHE A 164 -9.55 5.43 8.05
C PHE A 164 -8.67 6.68 7.89
N ALA A 165 -9.29 7.86 7.84
CA ALA A 165 -8.59 9.12 7.59
C ALA A 165 -9.54 10.33 7.61
N GLU A 166 -8.94 11.52 7.67
CA GLU A 166 -9.67 12.73 7.29
C GLU A 166 -9.89 12.80 5.77
N MET A 167 -11.09 13.23 5.37
CA MET A 167 -11.49 13.37 3.97
C MET A 167 -11.84 14.82 3.62
N GLY A 168 -11.62 15.19 2.36
CA GLY A 168 -12.05 16.44 1.74
C GLY A 168 -12.70 16.18 0.38
N LEU A 169 -13.78 16.90 0.09
CA LEU A 169 -14.43 16.89 -1.22
C LEU A 169 -14.19 18.22 -1.92
N PHE A 170 -13.76 18.15 -3.17
CA PHE A 170 -13.40 19.31 -3.96
C PHE A 170 -14.19 19.34 -5.27
N ARG A 171 -14.53 20.55 -5.72
CA ARG A 171 -15.14 20.79 -7.03
C ARG A 171 -14.36 21.84 -7.79
N VAL A 172 -14.40 21.77 -9.12
CA VAL A 172 -13.88 22.85 -9.96
C VAL A 172 -14.72 24.12 -9.77
N THR A 173 -14.04 25.24 -9.52
CA THR A 173 -14.67 26.57 -9.54
C THR A 173 -14.84 27.01 -11.00
N PRO A 174 -16.06 27.36 -11.46
CA PRO A 174 -16.23 27.86 -12.82
C PRO A 174 -15.41 29.15 -13.01
N ALA A 175 -14.66 29.22 -14.11
CA ALA A 175 -13.93 30.42 -14.48
C ALA A 175 -14.94 31.56 -14.69
N VAL A 176 -14.77 32.67 -13.99
CA VAL A 176 -15.57 33.88 -14.25
C VAL A 176 -15.18 34.36 -15.64
N SER A 177 -16.05 34.17 -16.63
CA SER A 177 -15.87 34.76 -17.95
C SER A 177 -15.80 36.29 -17.80
N PRO A 178 -14.80 36.97 -18.36
CA PRO A 178 -14.92 38.40 -18.56
C PRO A 178 -15.91 38.59 -19.71
N VAL A 179 -17.08 39.17 -19.45
CA VAL A 179 -17.75 40.21 -20.27
C VAL A 179 -19.27 40.31 -19.99
N THR A 180 -19.67 41.56 -19.71
CA THR A 180 -20.98 42.23 -19.81
C THR A 180 -22.14 41.93 -18.83
N ASN A 181 -22.59 43.05 -18.24
CA ASN A 181 -23.90 43.39 -17.67
C ASN A 181 -24.19 42.99 -16.22
N SER A 182 -23.91 43.97 -15.36
CA SER A 182 -24.84 44.54 -14.37
C SER A 182 -25.78 43.57 -13.66
N ASP A 183 -25.24 42.86 -12.68
CA ASP A 183 -25.88 42.77 -11.38
C ASP A 183 -24.75 42.74 -10.34
N VAL A 184 -24.79 43.72 -9.43
CA VAL A 184 -23.82 43.86 -8.35
C VAL A 184 -24.39 43.12 -7.14
N PRO A 185 -23.97 41.87 -6.84
CA PRO A 185 -23.97 41.44 -5.47
C PRO A 185 -22.82 42.19 -4.79
N GLN A 186 -23.20 43.01 -3.81
CA GLN A 186 -22.37 43.86 -2.97
C GLN A 186 -21.31 43.03 -2.21
N ARG A 187 -20.27 42.56 -2.90
CA ARG A 187 -19.00 42.19 -2.26
C ARG A 187 -18.23 43.50 -2.14
N ALA A 188 -18.05 43.94 -0.90
CA ALA A 188 -17.18 45.06 -0.55
C ALA A 188 -15.77 44.80 -1.10
N GLN A 189 -15.53 45.23 -2.33
CA GLN A 189 -14.20 45.43 -2.86
C GLN A 189 -13.71 46.72 -2.22
N THR A 190 -13.07 46.60 -1.06
CA THR A 190 -12.04 47.56 -0.70
C THR A 190 -11.05 47.56 -1.85
N ALA A 191 -11.09 48.64 -2.64
CA ALA A 191 -10.15 48.91 -3.72
C ALA A 191 -8.74 48.50 -3.28
N LYS A 192 -8.09 47.63 -4.07
CA LYS A 192 -6.71 47.18 -3.84
C LYS A 192 -5.78 48.39 -3.87
N LYS A 193 -5.65 49.11 -2.75
CA LYS A 193 -4.52 49.99 -2.49
C LYS A 193 -3.28 49.09 -2.54
N LYS A 194 -2.30 49.42 -3.38
CA LYS A 194 -0.95 48.85 -3.25
C LYS A 194 -0.55 49.01 -1.77
N PRO A 195 -0.04 47.96 -1.10
CA PRO A 195 0.43 48.12 0.26
C PRO A 195 1.49 49.24 0.25
N SER A 196 1.30 50.25 1.09
CA SER A 196 2.26 51.35 1.22
C SER A 196 3.43 50.86 2.07
N ALA A 197 4.66 51.08 1.60
CA ALA A 197 5.86 50.75 2.38
C ALA A 197 5.83 51.47 3.75
N PRO A 198 6.22 50.79 4.84
CA PRO A 198 6.25 51.40 6.17
C PRO A 198 7.28 52.54 6.22
N LYS A 199 7.03 53.54 7.07
CA LYS A 199 7.97 54.65 7.29
C LYS A 199 9.24 54.13 8.00
N PRO A 200 10.44 54.63 7.66
CA PRO A 200 11.67 54.23 8.34
C PRO A 200 11.61 54.62 9.84
N ARG A 201 11.94 53.67 10.72
CA ARG A 201 11.99 53.85 12.19
C ARG A 201 13.43 53.69 12.71
N SER A 202 13.77 54.40 13.78
CA SER A 202 15.08 54.28 14.42
C SER A 202 15.30 52.90 15.07
N ALA A 203 16.56 52.50 15.25
CA ALA A 203 16.90 51.22 15.87
C ALA A 203 16.32 51.07 17.29
N LEU A 204 16.30 52.15 18.07
CA LEU A 204 15.72 52.16 19.43
C LEU A 204 14.21 51.90 19.42
N TYR A 205 13.48 52.47 18.44
CA TYR A 205 12.03 52.25 18.30
C TYR A 205 11.73 50.79 17.93
N LYS A 206 12.50 50.21 17.00
CA LYS A 206 12.39 48.81 16.60
C LYS A 206 12.68 47.84 17.75
N TRP A 207 13.63 48.19 18.61
CA TRP A 207 13.96 47.41 19.80
C TRP A 207 12.85 47.44 20.87
N MET A 208 12.22 48.60 21.11
CA MET A 208 11.16 48.74 22.13
C MET A 208 9.80 48.20 21.70
N PHE A 209 9.43 48.31 20.42
CA PHE A 209 8.07 48.02 19.94
C PHE A 209 8.00 46.94 18.86
N GLY A 210 9.14 46.37 18.48
CA GLY A 210 9.25 45.32 17.46
C GLY A 210 9.05 45.82 16.01
N ASN A 211 9.27 44.92 15.06
CA ASN A 211 9.18 45.19 13.61
C ASN A 211 7.82 44.80 13.01
N HIS A 212 6.73 44.96 13.76
CA HIS A 212 5.41 44.45 13.35
C HIS A 212 4.89 45.06 12.04
N GLU A 213 5.12 46.36 11.77
CA GLU A 213 4.69 47.02 10.52
C GLU A 213 5.45 46.49 9.29
N GLU A 214 6.77 46.29 9.42
CA GLU A 214 7.62 45.74 8.36
C GLU A 214 7.31 44.27 8.09
N MET A 215 7.11 43.46 9.14
CA MET A 215 6.70 42.06 9.00
C MET A 215 5.31 41.93 8.36
N LYS A 216 4.34 42.78 8.74
CA LYS A 216 3.01 42.80 8.09
C LYS A 216 3.11 43.18 6.62
N TYR A 217 3.90 44.21 6.28
CA TYR A 217 4.10 44.62 4.89
C TYR A 217 4.75 43.51 4.05
N GLN A 218 5.79 42.86 4.57
CA GLN A 218 6.44 41.72 3.92
C GLN A 218 5.49 40.54 3.73
N ALA A 219 4.68 40.22 4.75
CA ALA A 219 3.68 39.16 4.65
C ALA A 219 2.62 39.45 3.56
N VAL A 220 2.13 40.70 3.48
CA VAL A 220 1.15 41.10 2.46
C VAL A 220 1.76 41.08 1.05
N THR A 221 3.01 41.54 0.88
CA THR A 221 3.70 41.50 -0.42
C THR A 221 4.03 40.08 -0.85
N ALA A 222 4.48 39.23 0.08
CA ALA A 222 4.70 37.80 -0.18
C ALA A 222 3.40 37.08 -0.55
N ALA A 223 2.29 37.36 0.14
CA ALA A 223 0.98 36.80 -0.18
C ALA A 223 0.47 37.24 -1.56
N ALA A 224 0.66 38.52 -1.93
CA ALA A 224 0.30 39.01 -3.25
C ALA A 224 1.13 38.34 -4.37
N ALA A 225 2.45 38.19 -4.15
CA ALA A 225 3.32 37.48 -5.09
C ALA A 225 2.94 35.98 -5.20
N SER A 226 2.59 35.34 -4.08
CA SER A 226 2.09 33.97 -4.05
C SER A 226 0.81 33.83 -4.87
N THR A 227 -0.14 34.76 -4.73
CA THR A 227 -1.37 34.78 -5.54
C THR A 227 -1.08 34.85 -7.03
N VAL A 228 -0.16 35.71 -7.46
CA VAL A 228 0.21 35.84 -8.87
C VAL A 228 0.84 34.55 -9.40
N ARG A 229 1.75 33.93 -8.64
CA ARG A 229 2.38 32.66 -9.03
C ARG A 229 1.36 31.53 -9.12
N ALA A 230 0.45 31.42 -8.16
CA ALA A 230 -0.61 30.43 -8.19
C ALA A 230 -1.54 30.60 -9.39
N GLN A 231 -1.94 31.84 -9.70
CA GLN A 231 -2.77 32.13 -10.87
C GLN A 231 -2.07 31.80 -12.19
N ALA A 232 -0.77 32.07 -12.30
CA ALA A 232 0.01 31.69 -13.47
C ALA A 232 0.14 30.16 -13.61
N ALA A 233 0.39 29.46 -12.49
CA ALA A 233 0.50 28.01 -12.44
C ALA A 233 -0.79 27.29 -12.86
N THR A 234 -1.94 27.84 -12.50
CA THR A 234 -3.27 27.28 -12.81
C THR A 234 -3.90 27.88 -14.06
N ALA A 235 -3.15 28.62 -14.88
CA ALA A 235 -3.67 29.23 -16.10
C ALA A 235 -4.20 28.16 -17.06
N GLY A 236 -5.45 28.30 -17.52
CA GLY A 236 -6.12 27.32 -18.39
C GLY A 236 -6.60 26.05 -17.67
N ALA A 237 -6.51 26.00 -16.34
CA ALA A 237 -7.00 24.90 -15.52
C ALA A 237 -8.13 25.35 -14.58
N GLY A 238 -8.99 24.42 -14.18
CA GLY A 238 -10.04 24.66 -13.20
C GLY A 238 -9.51 24.54 -11.78
N VAL A 239 -9.49 25.64 -11.01
CA VAL A 239 -9.07 25.63 -9.60
C VAL A 239 -10.08 24.87 -8.75
N LEU A 240 -9.60 23.96 -7.91
CA LEU A 240 -10.42 23.16 -7.00
C LEU A 240 -10.75 23.94 -5.73
N GLU A 241 -12.05 24.08 -5.43
CA GLU A 241 -12.59 24.60 -4.17
C GLU A 241 -13.01 23.42 -3.29
N GLN A 242 -12.58 23.40 -2.03
CA GLN A 242 -13.12 22.47 -1.05
C GLN A 242 -14.57 22.83 -0.71
N VAL A 243 -15.46 21.84 -0.80
CA VAL A 243 -16.89 22.02 -0.54
C VAL A 243 -17.38 21.27 0.69
N ALA A 244 -16.67 20.22 1.11
CA ALA A 244 -16.97 19.46 2.32
C ALA A 244 -15.72 18.77 2.87
N GLY A 245 -15.84 18.22 4.08
CA GLY A 245 -14.78 17.49 4.76
C GLY A 245 -13.90 18.37 5.66
N ARG A 246 -12.94 17.74 6.33
CA ARG A 246 -12.04 18.38 7.31
C ARG A 246 -10.59 18.46 6.82
N PHE A 247 -10.22 17.62 5.85
CA PHE A 247 -8.91 17.58 5.27
C PHE A 247 -8.72 18.73 4.27
N ALA A 248 -7.70 19.55 4.49
CA ALA A 248 -7.24 20.56 3.54
C ALA A 248 -5.70 20.57 3.53
N THR A 249 -5.09 20.61 2.35
CA THR A 249 -3.65 20.77 2.20
C THR A 249 -3.31 22.21 1.87
N SER A 250 -2.13 22.66 2.29
CA SER A 250 -1.58 23.94 1.84
C SER A 250 -1.42 24.02 0.33
N GLY A 251 -1.50 25.24 -0.21
CA GLY A 251 -1.31 25.52 -1.63
C GLY A 251 -2.60 25.50 -2.45
N THR A 252 -2.46 25.53 -3.77
CA THR A 252 -3.56 25.55 -4.73
C THR A 252 -3.57 24.30 -5.57
N TRP A 253 -4.74 23.66 -5.66
CA TRP A 253 -5.00 22.55 -6.56
C TRP A 253 -5.82 22.99 -7.78
N ALA A 254 -5.49 22.43 -8.94
CA ALA A 254 -6.26 22.63 -10.15
C ALA A 254 -6.27 21.37 -11.02
N VAL A 255 -7.23 21.26 -11.91
CA VAL A 255 -7.36 20.15 -12.86
C VAL A 255 -7.57 20.67 -14.28
N GLN A 256 -6.99 19.97 -15.25
CA GLN A 256 -7.13 20.25 -16.67
C GLN A 256 -7.45 18.95 -17.40
N ALA A 257 -8.55 18.90 -18.15
CA ALA A 257 -8.86 17.74 -19.00
C ALA A 257 -7.98 17.73 -20.25
N GLY A 258 -7.54 16.54 -20.66
CA GLY A 258 -6.64 16.34 -21.80
C GLY A 258 -7.24 16.53 -23.19
N ARG A 259 -8.54 16.85 -23.33
CA ARG A 259 -9.20 16.94 -24.65
C ARG A 259 -9.57 18.36 -25.04
N VAL A 260 -8.99 18.81 -26.17
CA VAL A 260 -9.52 19.92 -26.96
C VAL A 260 -10.68 19.37 -27.77
N ALA A 261 -11.92 19.68 -27.36
CA ALA A 261 -13.07 19.42 -28.22
C ALA A 261 -12.90 20.17 -29.55
N ALA A 262 -13.29 19.56 -30.66
CA ALA A 262 -13.31 20.18 -31.98
C ALA A 262 -14.34 21.32 -32.00
N GLY A 263 -13.96 22.48 -31.44
CA GLY A 263 -14.89 23.59 -31.20
C GLY A 263 -14.45 24.63 -30.17
N GLY A 264 -13.14 24.84 -29.96
CA GLY A 264 -12.62 25.99 -29.19
C GLY A 264 -12.70 25.90 -27.66
N ILE A 265 -11.71 26.52 -27.01
CA ILE A 265 -11.50 26.83 -25.57
C ILE A 265 -12.08 25.82 -24.55
N GLY A 266 -11.16 25.13 -23.85
CA GLY A 266 -11.37 24.05 -22.89
C GLY A 266 -12.70 24.07 -22.14
N ALA A 267 -13.48 23.00 -22.36
CA ALA A 267 -14.71 22.76 -21.63
C ALA A 267 -14.42 22.67 -20.12
N PRO A 268 -15.25 23.28 -19.27
CA PRO A 268 -15.08 23.20 -17.82
C PRO A 268 -15.28 21.75 -17.41
N VAL A 269 -14.22 21.13 -16.89
CA VAL A 269 -14.32 19.85 -16.22
C VAL A 269 -15.20 20.09 -14.99
N ALA A 270 -16.41 19.56 -14.94
CA ALA A 270 -17.12 19.38 -13.67
C ALA A 270 -16.46 18.20 -12.94
N ALA A 271 -15.18 18.32 -12.62
CA ALA A 271 -14.43 17.32 -11.87
C ALA A 271 -14.73 17.50 -10.38
N LEU A 272 -15.25 16.43 -9.79
CA LEU A 272 -15.29 16.25 -8.36
C LEU A 272 -14.10 15.37 -7.95
N LEU A 273 -13.38 15.79 -6.93
CA LEU A 273 -12.26 15.06 -6.36
C LEU A 273 -12.58 14.73 -4.91
N VAL A 274 -12.42 13.46 -4.53
CA VAL A 274 -12.35 13.03 -3.14
C VAL A 274 -10.88 12.89 -2.80
N GLY A 275 -10.45 13.56 -1.73
CA GLY A 275 -9.10 13.44 -1.19
C GLY A 275 -9.15 12.91 0.24
N MET A 276 -8.22 12.04 0.59
CA MET A 276 -8.10 11.43 1.90
C MET A 276 -6.63 11.42 2.34
N MET A 277 -6.38 11.83 3.58
CA MET A 277 -5.06 11.71 4.22
C MET A 277 -5.17 10.92 5.51
N PRO A 278 -4.61 9.70 5.58
CA PRO A 278 -4.47 8.94 6.83
C PRO A 278 -3.69 9.73 7.89
N GLY A 279 -2.75 10.58 7.46
CA GLY A 279 -2.03 11.48 8.35
C GLY A 279 -1.26 10.71 9.41
N ARG A 280 -1.64 10.90 10.67
CA ARG A 280 -1.04 10.24 11.84
C ARG A 280 -1.99 9.24 12.53
N LEU A 281 -3.08 8.85 11.86
CA LEU A 281 -4.17 8.10 12.49
C LEU A 281 -3.69 6.75 13.08
N ASN A 282 -2.79 6.07 12.37
CA ASN A 282 -2.17 4.81 12.77
C ASN A 282 -0.65 4.96 13.00
N ASP A 283 -0.20 6.16 13.41
CA ASP A 283 1.22 6.41 13.66
C ASP A 283 1.76 5.48 14.76
N GLY A 284 2.86 4.80 14.47
CA GLY A 284 3.52 3.88 15.40
C GLY A 284 3.08 2.43 15.28
N GLU A 285 2.02 2.15 14.51
CA GLU A 285 1.65 0.77 14.16
C GLU A 285 2.64 0.22 13.11
N GLN A 286 3.02 -1.04 13.25
CA GLN A 286 4.03 -1.65 12.37
C GLN A 286 3.46 -2.09 11.02
N ASP A 287 2.15 -2.10 10.86
CA ASP A 287 1.43 -2.54 9.68
C ASP A 287 0.98 -1.39 8.76
N PHE A 288 1.48 -0.16 8.99
CA PHE A 288 1.28 0.98 8.10
C PHE A 288 2.44 1.15 7.09
N ILE A 289 2.10 1.52 5.86
CA ILE A 289 3.08 1.93 4.85
C ILE A 289 3.44 3.40 5.07
N ASP A 290 4.60 3.64 5.69
CA ASP A 290 5.13 4.99 5.81
C ASP A 290 5.52 5.58 4.43
N ARG A 291 5.71 6.91 4.41
CA ARG A 291 6.06 7.63 3.19
C ARG A 291 7.34 7.10 2.51
N MET A 292 8.38 6.77 3.26
CA MET A 292 9.67 6.37 2.67
C MET A 292 9.53 5.07 1.89
N ARG A 293 8.73 4.13 2.42
CA ARG A 293 8.41 2.87 1.77
C ARG A 293 7.49 3.08 0.58
N ALA A 294 6.43 3.88 0.77
CA ALA A 294 5.50 4.22 -0.30
C ALA A 294 6.23 4.80 -1.51
N GLU A 295 7.24 5.64 -1.26
CA GLU A 295 8.10 6.26 -2.28
C GLU A 295 8.88 5.27 -3.17
N GLN A 296 9.04 4.01 -2.77
CA GLN A 296 9.73 2.96 -3.52
C GLN A 296 8.78 2.03 -4.28
N MET A 297 7.46 2.19 -4.11
CA MET A 297 6.44 1.30 -4.64
C MET A 297 5.72 1.93 -5.84
N ARG A 298 5.30 1.08 -6.79
CA ARG A 298 4.45 1.51 -7.92
C ARG A 298 2.98 1.52 -7.55
N ASP A 299 2.56 0.51 -6.79
CA ASP A 299 1.19 0.30 -6.34
C ASP A 299 1.26 -0.15 -4.87
N VAL A 300 0.31 0.26 -4.05
CA VAL A 300 0.29 -0.04 -2.61
C VAL A 300 -1.08 -0.56 -2.16
N PRO A 301 -1.13 -1.55 -1.27
CA PRO A 301 -2.38 -2.07 -0.74
C PRO A 301 -3.06 -1.05 0.20
N SER A 302 -4.36 -0.86 0.06
CA SER A 302 -5.20 -0.04 0.94
C SER A 302 -6.45 -0.83 1.31
N ARG A 303 -6.87 -0.82 2.58
CA ARG A 303 -8.10 -1.49 3.04
C ARG A 303 -9.37 -0.70 2.81
N VAL A 304 -9.23 0.51 2.27
CA VAL A 304 -10.36 1.33 1.85
C VAL A 304 -10.07 1.95 0.47
N ARG A 305 -11.07 1.91 -0.41
CA ARG A 305 -11.09 2.60 -1.70
C ARG A 305 -12.44 3.25 -1.93
N PHE A 306 -12.51 4.24 -2.81
CA PHE A 306 -13.72 5.05 -2.99
C PHE A 306 -14.20 5.06 -4.44
N THR A 307 -15.52 5.16 -4.59
CA THR A 307 -16.21 5.38 -5.87
C THR A 307 -17.18 6.54 -5.80
N TRP A 308 -17.56 7.09 -6.95
CA TRP A 308 -18.65 8.06 -7.07
C TRP A 308 -19.91 7.30 -7.45
N GLU A 309 -20.93 7.43 -6.63
CA GLU A 309 -22.26 6.89 -6.87
C GLU A 309 -23.26 8.01 -7.05
N ASN A 310 -24.41 7.71 -7.64
CA ASN A 310 -25.49 8.67 -7.71
C ASN A 310 -26.45 8.42 -6.55
N ASP A 311 -26.80 9.47 -5.81
CA ASP A 311 -27.90 9.41 -4.86
C ASP A 311 -29.25 9.20 -5.57
N THR A 312 -30.33 9.07 -4.80
CA THR A 312 -31.70 8.90 -5.33
C THR A 312 -32.17 10.07 -6.21
N LYS A 313 -31.48 11.20 -6.18
CA LYS A 313 -31.75 12.41 -6.96
C LYS A 313 -30.80 12.56 -8.15
N GLY A 314 -29.85 11.63 -8.34
CA GLY A 314 -28.86 11.67 -9.41
C GLY A 314 -27.64 12.54 -9.11
N ASN A 315 -27.43 12.98 -7.87
CA ASN A 315 -26.23 13.74 -7.50
C ASN A 315 -25.07 12.79 -7.22
N PRO A 316 -23.84 13.13 -7.66
CA PRO A 316 -22.66 12.36 -7.33
C PRO A 316 -22.34 12.48 -5.83
N VAL A 317 -22.29 11.34 -5.15
CA VAL A 317 -21.89 11.19 -3.76
C VAL A 317 -20.75 10.15 -3.67
N PRO A 318 -19.76 10.38 -2.80
CA PRO A 318 -18.72 9.38 -2.58
C PRO A 318 -19.27 8.17 -1.81
N HIS A 319 -18.77 6.99 -2.15
CA HIS A 319 -19.04 5.73 -1.47
C HIS A 319 -17.72 5.02 -1.19
N GLY A 320 -17.50 4.52 0.02
CA GLY A 320 -16.29 3.79 0.40
C GLY A 320 -16.50 2.28 0.40
N TRP A 321 -15.45 1.53 0.10
CA TRP A 321 -15.47 0.07 0.06
C TRP A 321 -14.32 -0.51 0.88
N HIS A 322 -14.61 -1.53 1.69
CA HIS A 322 -13.60 -2.37 2.32
C HIS A 322 -12.94 -3.25 1.27
N THR A 323 -11.63 -3.11 1.07
CA THR A 323 -10.91 -3.81 0.01
C THR A 323 -9.99 -4.91 0.56
N PRO A 324 -10.35 -6.20 0.36
CA PRO A 324 -9.54 -7.32 0.82
C PRO A 324 -8.26 -7.50 -0.03
N PRO A 325 -7.29 -8.27 0.46
CA PRO A 325 -6.10 -8.65 -0.31
C PRO A 325 -6.46 -9.14 -1.72
N GLY A 326 -5.75 -8.63 -2.72
CA GLY A 326 -5.99 -8.94 -4.14
C GLY A 326 -6.95 -7.99 -4.86
N LYS A 327 -7.68 -7.14 -4.11
CA LYS A 327 -8.56 -6.06 -4.63
C LYS A 327 -8.21 -4.68 -4.04
N ASP A 328 -7.14 -4.62 -3.26
CA ASP A 328 -6.69 -3.53 -2.40
C ASP A 328 -5.60 -2.64 -3.03
N MET A 329 -5.06 -3.01 -4.18
CA MET A 329 -3.96 -2.27 -4.80
C MET A 329 -4.41 -0.91 -5.36
N VAL A 330 -3.71 0.14 -4.96
CA VAL A 330 -3.91 1.53 -5.42
C VAL A 330 -2.62 2.05 -6.05
N ARG A 331 -2.74 2.70 -7.22
CA ARG A 331 -1.62 3.24 -7.98
C ARG A 331 -0.96 4.41 -7.24
N LEU A 332 0.33 4.32 -7.01
CA LEU A 332 1.11 5.36 -6.34
C LEU A 332 1.93 6.17 -7.35
N ARG A 333 1.79 7.49 -7.33
CA ARG A 333 2.45 8.37 -8.30
C ARG A 333 3.05 9.59 -7.62
N ARG A 334 4.26 9.96 -8.04
CA ARG A 334 4.92 11.19 -7.61
C ARG A 334 4.43 12.33 -8.51
N MET A 335 4.18 13.50 -7.92
CA MET A 335 3.95 14.70 -8.72
C MET A 335 5.28 15.26 -9.21
N GLU A 336 5.37 15.57 -10.50
CA GLU A 336 6.61 16.01 -11.15
C GLU A 336 6.61 17.51 -11.42
N TRP A 337 7.78 18.14 -11.34
CA TRP A 337 7.91 19.58 -11.58
C TRP A 337 7.76 19.93 -13.06
N ASP A 338 6.76 20.74 -13.39
CA ASP A 338 6.57 21.32 -14.71
C ASP A 338 7.22 22.72 -14.78
N ASN A 339 8.27 22.83 -15.59
CA ASN A 339 9.01 24.08 -15.78
C ASN A 339 8.21 25.19 -16.47
N THR A 340 7.20 24.84 -17.26
CA THR A 340 6.33 25.79 -17.97
C THR A 340 5.33 26.42 -17.02
N ARG A 341 4.66 25.58 -16.21
CA ARG A 341 3.67 26.05 -15.22
C ARG A 341 4.29 26.57 -13.93
N LYS A 342 5.56 26.23 -13.67
CA LYS A 342 6.20 26.46 -12.36
C LYS A 342 5.37 25.84 -11.21
N ALA A 343 4.89 24.62 -11.46
CA ALA A 343 4.02 23.88 -10.55
C ALA A 343 4.30 22.38 -10.67
N TYR A 344 3.84 21.60 -9.69
CA TYR A 344 3.90 20.15 -9.75
C TYR A 344 2.68 19.60 -10.45
N THR A 345 2.86 18.57 -11.28
CA THR A 345 1.78 18.00 -12.09
C THR A 345 1.82 16.48 -12.07
N PHE A 346 0.65 15.88 -12.26
CA PHE A 346 0.49 14.46 -12.51
C PHE A 346 -0.65 14.29 -13.51
N THR A 347 -0.47 13.46 -14.52
CA THR A 347 -1.53 13.16 -15.50
C THR A 347 -1.99 11.73 -15.30
N THR A 348 -3.31 11.56 -15.17
CA THR A 348 -3.88 10.24 -14.95
C THR A 348 -3.73 9.32 -16.17
N GLU A 349 -3.87 8.01 -15.94
CA GLU A 349 -3.54 6.95 -16.89
C GLU A 349 -4.78 6.39 -17.61
N GLU A 350 -5.97 6.94 -17.36
CA GLU A 350 -7.20 6.55 -18.05
C GLU A 350 -7.27 7.12 -19.48
N ASP A 351 -8.14 6.53 -20.32
CA ASP A 351 -8.34 6.90 -21.73
C ASP A 351 -8.64 8.40 -21.95
N ASN A 352 -9.27 9.03 -20.97
CA ASN A 352 -9.50 10.48 -20.92
C ASN A 352 -8.64 11.08 -19.79
N PRO A 353 -7.36 11.35 -20.04
CA PRO A 353 -6.42 11.74 -18.99
C PRO A 353 -6.78 13.11 -18.41
N ILE A 354 -6.67 13.21 -17.10
CA ILE A 354 -6.82 14.47 -16.36
C ILE A 354 -5.45 14.85 -15.81
N THR A 355 -5.00 16.06 -16.09
CA THR A 355 -3.80 16.61 -15.48
C THR A 355 -4.18 17.32 -14.18
N ILE A 356 -3.67 16.80 -13.07
CA ILE A 356 -3.74 17.39 -11.74
C ILE A 356 -2.54 18.30 -11.57
N ILE A 357 -2.79 19.51 -11.08
CA ILE A 357 -1.79 20.56 -10.88
C ILE A 357 -1.82 20.95 -9.41
N TRP A 358 -0.65 21.04 -8.78
CA TRP A 358 -0.49 21.54 -7.44
C TRP A 358 0.66 22.55 -7.36
N THR A 359 0.42 23.65 -6.66
CA THR A 359 1.47 24.63 -6.31
C THR A 359 1.38 24.96 -4.82
N PRO A 360 2.52 25.12 -4.11
CA PRO A 360 2.52 25.53 -2.71
C PRO A 360 1.97 26.96 -2.50
N ASP A 361 1.86 27.74 -3.56
CA ASP A 361 1.32 29.10 -3.53
C ASP A 361 -0.22 29.14 -3.43
N HIS A 362 -0.76 30.21 -2.84
CA HIS A 362 -2.20 30.36 -2.61
C HIS A 362 -2.82 31.30 -3.66
N SER A 363 -3.82 30.84 -4.42
CA SER A 363 -4.51 31.61 -5.48
C SER A 363 -5.42 32.74 -4.98
N GLY A 364 -5.58 32.91 -3.67
CA GLY A 364 -6.46 33.92 -3.07
C GLY A 364 -7.95 33.54 -3.09
N VAL A 365 -8.31 32.34 -3.55
CA VAL A 365 -9.62 31.74 -3.27
C VAL A 365 -9.66 31.41 -1.78
N ASN A 366 -10.25 32.31 -0.99
CA ASN A 366 -10.49 32.10 0.42
C ASN A 366 -11.43 30.90 0.57
N VAL A 367 -10.99 29.85 1.27
CA VAL A 367 -11.88 28.82 1.83
C VAL A 367 -12.41 29.40 3.13
N PRO A 368 -13.65 29.92 3.20
CA PRO A 368 -14.18 30.40 4.46
C PRO A 368 -14.53 29.17 5.30
N SER A 369 -13.90 29.01 6.45
CA SER A 369 -14.52 28.25 7.53
C SER A 369 -15.74 29.05 8.00
N ASN A 370 -16.93 28.59 7.58
CA ASN A 370 -18.23 28.94 8.14
C ASN A 370 -18.60 30.44 8.18
N THR A 371 -19.34 30.93 7.19
CA THR A 371 -20.37 31.98 7.37
C THR A 371 -21.37 31.98 6.20
N GLY A 372 -22.66 31.93 6.53
CA GLY A 372 -23.74 32.56 5.75
C GLY A 372 -24.23 31.84 4.48
N ASN A 373 -25.46 31.34 4.56
CA ASN A 373 -26.32 30.83 3.49
C ASN A 373 -26.04 31.35 2.07
N GLN A 374 -25.56 30.46 1.20
CA GLN A 374 -26.04 30.32 -0.18
C GLN A 374 -26.16 28.82 -0.42
N ALA A 375 -27.32 28.36 -0.90
CA ALA A 375 -27.64 26.94 -1.04
C ALA A 375 -26.55 26.19 -1.82
N ARG A 376 -25.66 25.50 -1.08
CA ARG A 376 -24.65 24.58 -1.62
C ARG A 376 -25.31 23.20 -1.77
N PRO A 377 -24.89 22.37 -2.75
CA PRO A 377 -25.24 20.97 -2.78
C PRO A 377 -24.91 20.32 -1.44
N VAL A 378 -25.86 19.62 -0.83
CA VAL A 378 -25.69 18.92 0.44
C VAL A 378 -24.95 17.63 0.15
N LEU A 379 -23.62 17.66 0.22
CA LEU A 379 -22.82 16.44 0.29
C LEU A 379 -22.95 15.87 1.71
N PRO A 380 -23.07 14.55 1.88
CA PRO A 380 -23.17 13.96 3.21
C PRO A 380 -21.94 14.33 4.06
N SER A 381 -22.16 14.73 5.31
CA SER A 381 -21.09 15.07 6.25
C SER A 381 -20.18 13.88 6.57
N THR A 382 -20.65 12.67 6.29
CA THR A 382 -19.96 11.41 6.58
C THR A 382 -20.16 10.45 5.42
N VAL A 383 -19.05 10.07 4.78
CA VAL A 383 -18.99 8.97 3.82
C VAL A 383 -18.94 7.65 4.58
N ILE A 384 -19.72 6.68 4.12
CA ILE A 384 -19.80 5.34 4.69
C ILE A 384 -18.94 4.39 3.87
N VAL A 385 -18.26 3.47 4.57
CA VAL A 385 -17.48 2.39 4.01
C VAL A 385 -18.26 1.10 4.20
N ASP A 386 -18.59 0.42 3.11
CA ASP A 386 -19.35 -0.84 3.10
C ASP A 386 -18.46 -2.02 2.65
N PRO A 387 -18.79 -3.26 3.04
CA PRO A 387 -18.08 -4.45 2.55
C PRO A 387 -18.17 -4.57 1.03
N LEU A 388 -17.08 -4.94 0.38
CA LEU A 388 -17.08 -5.14 -1.06
C LEU A 388 -17.93 -6.38 -1.43
N PRO A 389 -18.91 -6.27 -2.35
CA PRO A 389 -19.77 -7.40 -2.72
C PRO A 389 -18.98 -8.51 -3.45
N GLU A 390 -19.31 -9.77 -3.13
CA GLU A 390 -18.64 -10.98 -3.65
C GLU A 390 -18.70 -11.10 -5.19
N SER A 391 -19.78 -10.60 -5.82
CA SER A 391 -20.03 -10.70 -7.27
C SER A 391 -19.25 -9.68 -8.13
N SER A 392 -18.26 -9.00 -7.56
CA SER A 392 -17.35 -8.15 -8.33
C SER A 392 -16.26 -9.04 -8.96
N GLY A 393 -16.45 -9.39 -10.24
CA GLY A 393 -15.47 -10.11 -11.07
C GLY A 393 -14.18 -9.32 -11.22
N ILE A 394 -13.32 -9.41 -10.20
CA ILE A 394 -11.98 -8.85 -10.17
C ILE A 394 -11.09 -10.05 -9.86
N THR A 395 -10.71 -10.76 -10.92
CA THR A 395 -9.80 -11.90 -10.82
C THR A 395 -8.36 -11.40 -10.95
N THR A 396 -7.59 -11.60 -9.89
CA THR A 396 -6.21 -11.16 -9.75
C THR A 396 -5.28 -11.99 -10.65
N THR A 397 -4.63 -11.35 -11.63
CA THR A 397 -3.34 -11.82 -12.14
C THR A 397 -2.47 -10.62 -12.46
N THR A 398 -1.17 -10.76 -12.19
CA THR A 398 -0.10 -9.74 -12.21
C THR A 398 0.20 -9.16 -13.60
N SER A 399 -0.76 -8.45 -14.16
CA SER A 399 -0.70 -7.50 -15.30
C SER A 399 -2.09 -6.85 -15.36
N PRO A 400 -2.24 -5.55 -15.65
CA PRO A 400 -3.54 -4.90 -15.55
C PRO A 400 -4.52 -5.55 -16.52
N ALA A 401 -5.40 -6.41 -15.98
CA ALA A 401 -6.51 -6.99 -16.70
C ALA A 401 -7.56 -5.89 -16.91
N PRO A 402 -8.36 -5.96 -18.00
CA PRO A 402 -9.36 -4.93 -18.33
C PRO A 402 -10.42 -4.66 -17.25
N GLU A 403 -10.48 -5.47 -16.19
CA GLU A 403 -11.39 -5.37 -15.04
C GLU A 403 -10.93 -4.35 -13.96
N GLU A 404 -9.71 -3.81 -14.05
CA GLU A 404 -9.24 -2.68 -13.23
C GLU A 404 -9.93 -1.33 -13.58
N LYS A 405 -10.79 -1.29 -14.61
CA LYS A 405 -11.54 -0.08 -15.04
C LYS A 405 -12.50 0.52 -13.98
N ASN A 406 -12.63 -0.07 -12.80
CA ASN A 406 -13.63 0.32 -11.79
C ASN A 406 -13.20 1.41 -10.81
N PHE A 407 -11.90 1.64 -10.60
CA PHE A 407 -11.38 2.65 -9.68
C PHE A 407 -10.38 3.58 -10.38
N ALA A 408 -10.75 4.85 -10.56
CA ALA A 408 -9.88 5.93 -11.02
C ALA A 408 -9.21 6.65 -9.83
N ASP A 409 -8.57 5.86 -8.96
CA ASP A 409 -7.90 6.34 -7.75
C ASP A 409 -6.37 6.25 -7.85
N TYR A 410 -5.74 7.11 -7.06
CA TYR A 410 -4.29 7.24 -6.96
C TYR A 410 -3.88 7.65 -5.55
N ILE A 411 -2.66 7.31 -5.15
CA ILE A 411 -1.98 7.93 -4.02
C ILE A 411 -0.90 8.84 -4.57
N LEU A 412 -1.03 10.14 -4.32
CA LEU A 412 -0.09 11.15 -4.77
C LEU A 412 0.95 11.46 -3.70
N ILE A 413 2.22 11.38 -4.10
CA ILE A 413 3.34 11.84 -3.29
C ILE A 413 3.74 13.24 -3.75
N LEU A 414 3.54 14.22 -2.86
CA LEU A 414 3.99 15.58 -3.07
C LEU A 414 5.46 15.71 -2.68
N PRO A 415 6.26 16.50 -3.39
CA PRO A 415 7.69 16.68 -3.12
C PRO A 415 8.00 17.56 -1.90
N MET A 416 7.03 17.72 -1.00
CA MET A 416 7.18 18.43 0.27
C MET A 416 7.20 17.42 1.43
N PRO A 417 8.29 17.33 2.22
CA PRO A 417 8.44 16.29 3.25
C PRO A 417 7.38 16.36 4.35
N ASN A 418 6.80 17.54 4.58
CA ASN A 418 5.79 17.79 5.60
C ASN A 418 4.34 17.58 5.12
N ILE A 419 4.13 17.20 3.86
CA ILE A 419 2.80 16.85 3.34
C ILE A 419 2.75 15.32 3.21
N PRO A 420 1.91 14.62 3.99
CA PRO A 420 1.70 13.17 3.85
C PRO A 420 1.22 12.80 2.44
N PRO A 421 1.45 11.56 1.97
CA PRO A 421 0.84 11.10 0.73
C PRO A 421 -0.69 11.19 0.79
N ILE A 422 -1.29 11.56 -0.34
CA ILE A 422 -2.72 11.87 -0.43
C ILE A 422 -3.38 10.84 -1.32
N TYR A 423 -4.33 10.09 -0.78
CA TYR A 423 -5.23 9.29 -1.61
C TYR A 423 -6.21 10.23 -2.30
N ILE A 424 -6.35 10.09 -3.61
CA ILE A 424 -7.28 10.83 -4.43
C ILE A 424 -8.14 9.88 -5.26
N TYR A 425 -9.36 10.30 -5.51
CA TYR A 425 -10.26 9.64 -6.44
C TYR A 425 -11.07 10.67 -7.22
N LEU A 426 -11.02 10.56 -8.54
CA LEU A 426 -11.61 11.52 -9.48
C LEU A 426 -12.95 11.00 -10.00
N SER A 427 -13.95 11.88 -10.09
CA SER A 427 -15.15 11.59 -10.86
C SER A 427 -14.82 11.48 -12.34
N LYS A 428 -15.42 10.51 -13.04
CA LYS A 428 -15.38 10.51 -14.50
C LYS A 428 -15.94 11.83 -15.04
N PRO A 429 -15.37 12.38 -16.13
CA PRO A 429 -15.89 13.62 -16.71
C PRO A 429 -17.38 13.46 -17.10
N PRO A 430 -18.17 14.54 -17.07
CA PRO A 430 -19.52 14.53 -17.62
C PRO A 430 -19.53 14.02 -19.06
N VAL A 431 -20.68 13.50 -19.50
CA VAL A 431 -20.87 13.12 -20.90
C VAL A 431 -20.98 14.35 -21.80
N GLU A 432 -20.48 14.25 -23.02
CA GLU A 432 -20.56 15.31 -24.03
C GLU A 432 -21.61 14.99 -25.11
N PHE A 433 -22.18 16.03 -25.73
CA PHE A 433 -23.16 15.84 -26.80
C PHE A 433 -22.53 15.10 -28.01
N LEU A 434 -23.23 14.07 -28.52
CA LEU A 434 -22.78 13.14 -29.57
C LEU A 434 -21.57 12.28 -29.21
N GLU A 435 -21.18 12.25 -27.92
CA GLU A 435 -20.17 11.32 -27.47
C GLU A 435 -20.66 9.89 -27.66
N VAL A 436 -19.78 9.05 -28.23
CA VAL A 436 -20.05 7.63 -28.51
C VAL A 436 -19.02 6.80 -27.78
N GLU A 437 -19.45 5.87 -26.94
CA GLU A 437 -18.63 4.85 -26.26
C GLU A 437 -19.51 3.60 -26.02
N LEU A 438 -18.97 2.56 -25.38
CA LEU A 438 -19.81 1.48 -24.86
C LEU A 438 -20.72 2.00 -23.75
N TYR A 439 -21.94 1.48 -23.63
CA TYR A 439 -22.88 1.94 -22.60
C TYR A 439 -22.33 1.80 -21.18
N SER A 440 -21.56 0.75 -20.92
CA SER A 440 -20.82 0.50 -19.68
C SER A 440 -19.84 1.63 -19.34
N ASP A 441 -19.20 2.26 -20.32
CA ASP A 441 -18.25 3.36 -20.10
C ASP A 441 -18.94 4.66 -19.64
N PHE A 442 -20.21 4.85 -20.00
CA PHE A 442 -21.04 5.97 -19.52
C PHE A 442 -21.56 5.78 -18.08
N LYS A 443 -21.46 4.58 -17.51
CA LYS A 443 -21.84 4.38 -16.11
C LYS A 443 -20.98 5.26 -15.19
N ARG A 444 -21.64 5.87 -14.20
CA ARG A 444 -21.05 6.80 -13.22
C ARG A 444 -20.56 8.13 -13.79
N ARG A 445 -20.84 8.43 -15.07
CA ARG A 445 -20.62 9.77 -15.65
C ARG A 445 -21.85 10.65 -15.42
N SER A 446 -21.63 11.88 -14.99
CA SER A 446 -22.72 12.85 -14.86
C SER A 446 -23.32 13.14 -16.23
N ARG A 447 -24.65 13.15 -16.29
CA ARG A 447 -25.42 13.53 -17.49
C ARG A 447 -25.95 14.97 -17.43
N GLU A 448 -25.56 15.70 -16.37
CA GLU A 448 -25.98 17.07 -16.06
C GLU A 448 -27.50 17.30 -16.00
N GLY A 449 -28.30 16.23 -15.95
CA GLY A 449 -29.75 16.31 -16.14
C GLY A 449 -30.21 16.68 -17.57
N LYS A 450 -29.28 16.90 -18.50
CA LYS A 450 -29.53 17.36 -19.87
C LYS A 450 -29.48 16.24 -20.90
N TYR A 451 -28.65 15.23 -20.66
CA TYR A 451 -28.35 14.17 -21.62
C TYR A 451 -28.78 12.79 -21.15
N GLU A 452 -28.92 11.86 -22.09
CA GLU A 452 -29.08 10.43 -21.87
C GLU A 452 -28.21 9.65 -22.86
N ALA A 453 -27.70 8.49 -22.44
CA ALA A 453 -26.98 7.59 -23.33
C ALA A 453 -27.98 6.61 -23.95
N ASP A 454 -28.02 6.60 -25.27
CA ASP A 454 -28.96 5.82 -26.06
C ASP A 454 -28.22 4.64 -26.73
N HIS A 455 -28.71 3.41 -26.55
CA HIS A 455 -28.08 2.22 -27.13
C HIS A 455 -28.34 2.15 -28.63
N MET A 456 -27.27 1.99 -29.41
CA MET A 456 -27.33 1.88 -30.86
C MET A 456 -26.55 0.63 -31.29
N PRO A 457 -27.21 -0.51 -31.58
CA PRO A 457 -28.67 -0.66 -31.71
C PRO A 457 -29.33 -0.82 -30.34
N SER A 458 -30.66 -0.82 -30.30
CA SER A 458 -31.40 -0.92 -29.03
C SER A 458 -30.97 -2.13 -28.18
N ALA A 459 -30.88 -1.94 -26.87
CA ALA A 459 -30.54 -3.00 -25.90
C ALA A 459 -31.44 -4.24 -26.03
N ALA A 460 -32.72 -4.04 -26.38
CA ALA A 460 -33.67 -5.13 -26.59
C ALA A 460 -33.35 -5.96 -27.85
N ALA A 461 -32.95 -5.32 -28.95
CA ALA A 461 -32.55 -6.02 -30.18
C ALA A 461 -31.27 -6.84 -29.96
N VAL A 462 -30.29 -6.30 -29.24
CA VAL A 462 -29.07 -7.04 -28.87
C VAL A 462 -29.39 -8.23 -27.98
N ARG A 463 -30.26 -8.04 -26.98
CA ARG A 463 -30.70 -9.13 -26.10
C ARG A 463 -31.38 -10.27 -26.89
N GLU A 464 -32.24 -9.93 -27.85
CA GLU A 464 -32.91 -10.92 -28.70
C GLU A 464 -31.91 -11.64 -29.63
N TYR A 465 -30.97 -10.90 -30.21
CA TYR A 465 -29.90 -11.47 -31.04
C TYR A 465 -29.06 -12.48 -30.26
N LEU A 466 -28.62 -12.13 -29.05
CA LEU A 466 -27.80 -12.99 -28.20
C LEU A 466 -28.57 -14.26 -27.78
N LYS A 467 -29.83 -14.13 -27.36
CA LYS A 467 -30.67 -15.29 -27.05
C LYS A 467 -30.83 -16.27 -28.21
N THR A 468 -30.90 -15.73 -29.43
CA THR A 468 -31.10 -16.54 -30.65
C THR A 468 -29.80 -17.19 -31.12
N ASN A 469 -28.67 -16.47 -31.03
CA ASN A 469 -27.41 -16.88 -31.65
C ASN A 469 -26.38 -17.48 -30.66
N ALA A 470 -26.62 -17.35 -29.35
CA ALA A 470 -25.82 -17.93 -28.27
C ALA A 470 -26.76 -18.51 -27.18
N PRO A 471 -27.55 -19.56 -27.50
CA PRO A 471 -28.57 -20.10 -26.59
C PRO A 471 -27.98 -20.68 -25.29
N GLU A 472 -26.69 -20.99 -25.26
CA GLU A 472 -25.94 -21.43 -24.09
C GLU A 472 -25.59 -20.31 -23.09
N MET A 473 -25.71 -19.04 -23.50
CA MET A 473 -25.38 -17.90 -22.64
C MET A 473 -26.42 -17.73 -21.53
N LEU A 474 -25.96 -17.58 -20.28
CA LEU A 474 -26.86 -17.39 -19.14
C LEU A 474 -27.54 -16.01 -19.21
N PRO A 475 -28.75 -15.86 -18.64
CA PRO A 475 -29.45 -14.57 -18.63
C PRO A 475 -28.62 -13.41 -18.07
N ASP A 476 -27.85 -13.65 -17.01
CA ASP A 476 -26.99 -12.64 -16.38
C ASP A 476 -25.83 -12.22 -17.30
N ASP A 477 -25.25 -13.18 -18.05
CA ASP A 477 -24.19 -12.90 -19.02
C ASP A 477 -24.72 -12.08 -20.21
N ILE A 478 -25.96 -12.34 -20.64
CA ILE A 478 -26.65 -11.54 -21.66
C ILE A 478 -26.84 -10.11 -21.18
N ASP A 479 -27.29 -9.93 -19.93
CA ASP A 479 -27.51 -8.60 -19.35
C ASP A 479 -26.20 -7.83 -19.19
N MET A 480 -25.09 -8.52 -18.90
CA MET A 480 -23.74 -7.95 -18.90
C MET A 480 -23.29 -7.57 -20.32
N ALA A 481 -23.49 -8.45 -21.31
CA ALA A 481 -23.10 -8.22 -22.70
C ALA A 481 -23.84 -7.02 -23.32
N VAL A 482 -25.13 -6.84 -23.00
CA VAL A 482 -25.94 -5.68 -23.43
C VAL A 482 -25.37 -4.35 -22.94
N GLN A 483 -24.63 -4.32 -21.83
CA GLN A 483 -23.95 -3.11 -21.36
C GLN A 483 -22.72 -2.77 -22.23
N ASN A 484 -22.18 -3.71 -22.98
CA ASN A 484 -21.02 -3.53 -23.85
C ASN A 484 -21.46 -3.37 -25.32
N VAL A 485 -22.48 -2.56 -25.54
CA VAL A 485 -22.98 -2.14 -26.85
C VAL A 485 -22.69 -0.66 -27.03
N ALA A 486 -22.41 -0.22 -28.25
CA ALA A 486 -22.25 1.19 -28.53
C ALA A 486 -23.47 1.99 -28.11
N ALA A 487 -23.23 3.13 -27.48
CA ALA A 487 -24.25 4.09 -27.12
C ALA A 487 -23.82 5.50 -27.51
N ILE A 488 -24.79 6.36 -27.82
CA ILE A 488 -24.59 7.76 -28.16
C ILE A 488 -25.25 8.66 -27.14
N VAL A 489 -24.55 9.72 -26.75
CA VAL A 489 -25.05 10.72 -25.82
C VAL A 489 -25.90 11.75 -26.56
N VAL A 490 -27.16 11.81 -26.20
CA VAL A 490 -28.16 12.67 -26.85
C VAL A 490 -28.95 13.48 -25.81
N PRO A 491 -29.53 14.63 -26.19
CA PRO A 491 -30.38 15.40 -25.29
C PRO A 491 -31.56 14.56 -24.79
N LYS A 492 -31.87 14.69 -23.50
CA LYS A 492 -32.97 13.99 -22.84
C LYS A 492 -34.29 14.15 -23.60
N ALA A 493 -34.60 15.36 -24.07
CA ALA A 493 -35.80 15.61 -24.86
C ALA A 493 -35.84 14.83 -26.20
N ILE A 494 -34.69 14.63 -26.85
CA ILE A 494 -34.60 13.89 -28.11
C ILE A 494 -34.74 12.39 -27.83
N HIS A 495 -33.96 11.84 -26.89
CA HIS A 495 -34.07 10.43 -26.49
C HIS A 495 -35.50 10.09 -26.07
N GLN A 496 -36.05 10.88 -25.15
CA GLN A 496 -37.36 10.63 -24.58
C GLN A 496 -38.52 10.85 -25.52
N LYS A 497 -38.41 11.63 -26.62
CA LYS A 497 -39.57 11.91 -27.50
C LYS A 497 -39.46 11.28 -28.87
N LEU A 498 -38.25 11.09 -29.38
CA LEU A 498 -38.01 10.77 -30.78
C LEU A 498 -37.28 9.45 -30.96
N SER A 499 -36.46 9.03 -30.01
CA SER A 499 -35.76 7.77 -30.14
C SER A 499 -36.71 6.57 -30.01
N GLU A 500 -36.56 5.62 -30.93
CA GLU A 500 -37.31 4.37 -31.01
C GLU A 500 -36.83 3.35 -29.98
N THR A 501 -35.61 3.52 -29.48
CA THR A 501 -34.96 2.68 -28.46
C THR A 501 -35.42 3.04 -27.05
N TYR A 502 -36.04 4.22 -26.86
CA TYR A 502 -36.48 4.71 -25.56
C TYR A 502 -37.76 4.03 -25.07
N GLY A 503 -37.75 3.58 -23.82
CA GLY A 503 -38.96 3.17 -23.09
C GLY A 503 -39.71 2.00 -23.73
N GLY A 504 -39.02 1.15 -24.50
CA GLY A 504 -39.63 0.00 -25.18
C GLY A 504 -40.53 0.38 -26.36
N ARG A 505 -40.36 1.53 -27.00
CA ARG A 505 -41.18 1.88 -28.18
C ARG A 505 -41.06 0.89 -29.34
N ASN A 506 -39.91 0.25 -29.44
CA ASN A 506 -39.65 -0.88 -30.35
C ASN A 506 -40.41 -2.18 -29.99
N THR A 507 -41.14 -2.24 -28.87
CA THR A 507 -42.03 -3.38 -28.52
C THR A 507 -43.45 -3.25 -29.07
N ARG A 508 -43.77 -2.18 -29.80
CA ARG A 508 -45.06 -2.04 -30.51
C ARG A 508 -45.16 -3.10 -31.62
N ASN A 509 -46.38 -3.52 -31.94
CA ASN A 509 -46.68 -4.58 -32.92
C ASN A 509 -45.93 -5.90 -32.63
N ASP A 510 -46.20 -6.52 -31.47
CA ASP A 510 -45.65 -7.81 -31.05
C ASP A 510 -44.12 -7.93 -31.12
N ALA A 511 -43.42 -6.83 -30.84
CA ALA A 511 -41.96 -6.72 -30.93
C ALA A 511 -41.38 -7.08 -32.31
N ALA A 512 -42.15 -6.89 -33.39
CA ALA A 512 -41.70 -7.16 -34.76
C ALA A 512 -40.43 -6.37 -35.13
N GLN A 513 -40.32 -5.11 -34.68
CA GLN A 513 -39.13 -4.30 -34.91
C GLN A 513 -37.90 -4.86 -34.19
N ILE A 514 -38.04 -5.31 -32.93
CA ILE A 514 -36.94 -5.92 -32.17
C ILE A 514 -36.45 -7.18 -32.86
N LYS A 515 -37.37 -8.05 -33.32
CA LYS A 515 -37.01 -9.27 -34.05
C LYS A 515 -36.31 -8.96 -35.36
N GLN A 516 -36.77 -7.95 -36.10
CA GLN A 516 -36.14 -7.51 -37.34
C GLN A 516 -34.75 -6.90 -37.08
N ASP A 517 -34.62 -6.04 -36.07
CA ASP A 517 -33.36 -5.43 -35.68
C ASP A 517 -32.36 -6.47 -35.20
N ALA A 518 -32.81 -7.51 -34.50
CA ALA A 518 -31.97 -8.61 -34.06
C ALA A 518 -31.40 -9.45 -35.21
N LEU A 519 -32.06 -9.49 -36.38
CA LEU A 519 -31.54 -10.20 -37.56
C LEU A 519 -30.40 -9.42 -38.25
N ASP A 520 -30.37 -8.10 -38.11
CA ASP A 520 -29.34 -7.23 -38.68
C ASP A 520 -29.09 -6.02 -37.76
N LEU A 521 -28.25 -6.26 -36.74
CA LEU A 521 -27.87 -5.25 -35.76
C LEU A 521 -27.17 -4.05 -36.40
N ARG A 522 -26.45 -4.27 -37.51
CA ARG A 522 -25.74 -3.20 -38.22
C ARG A 522 -26.73 -2.24 -38.88
N ALA A 523 -27.68 -2.77 -39.63
CA ALA A 523 -28.74 -1.95 -40.22
C ALA A 523 -29.64 -1.31 -39.15
N ALA A 524 -29.81 -1.95 -37.99
CA ALA A 524 -30.54 -1.38 -36.86
C ALA A 524 -29.87 -0.11 -36.30
N VAL A 525 -28.53 -0.08 -36.17
CA VAL A 525 -27.79 1.15 -35.80
C VAL A 525 -28.12 2.29 -36.74
N ASP A 526 -28.07 2.03 -38.05
CA ASP A 526 -28.28 3.06 -39.05
C ASP A 526 -29.70 3.62 -39.01
N ARG A 527 -30.70 2.74 -38.92
CA ARG A 527 -32.11 3.13 -38.76
C ARG A 527 -32.33 3.96 -37.49
N ASN A 528 -31.83 3.50 -36.34
CA ASN A 528 -32.04 4.18 -35.06
C ASN A 528 -31.38 5.56 -35.05
N LEU A 529 -30.16 5.72 -35.61
CA LEU A 529 -29.52 7.02 -35.71
C LEU A 529 -30.23 7.94 -36.70
N ASP A 530 -30.65 7.43 -37.87
CA ASP A 530 -31.35 8.22 -38.88
C ASP A 530 -32.68 8.77 -38.39
N ALA A 531 -33.39 8.02 -37.53
CA ALA A 531 -34.63 8.46 -36.90
C ALA A 531 -34.45 9.74 -36.06
N ILE A 532 -33.32 9.88 -35.35
CA ILE A 532 -33.04 11.04 -34.48
C ILE A 532 -32.17 12.12 -35.15
N LYS A 533 -31.55 11.81 -36.29
CA LYS A 533 -30.62 12.70 -37.02
C LYS A 533 -31.18 14.10 -37.31
N PRO A 534 -32.42 14.29 -37.79
CA PRO A 534 -32.98 15.64 -37.99
C PRO A 534 -33.03 16.46 -36.70
N ALA A 535 -33.38 15.82 -35.58
CA ALA A 535 -33.46 16.49 -34.28
C ALA A 535 -32.08 16.85 -33.72
N LEU A 536 -31.07 15.99 -33.94
CA LEU A 536 -29.68 16.28 -33.57
C LEU A 536 -29.16 17.50 -34.33
N LYS A 537 -29.47 17.62 -35.64
CA LYS A 537 -29.09 18.80 -36.46
C LYS A 537 -29.76 20.07 -35.96
N ASN A 538 -31.05 20.01 -35.61
CA ASN A 538 -31.76 21.13 -35.00
C ASN A 538 -31.18 21.53 -33.62
N HIS A 539 -30.50 20.60 -32.95
CA HIS A 539 -29.79 20.84 -31.68
C HIS A 539 -28.34 21.32 -31.88
N GLY A 540 -27.93 21.64 -33.11
CA GLY A 540 -26.62 22.21 -33.42
C GLY A 540 -25.56 21.21 -33.89
N ALA A 541 -25.92 19.93 -34.09
CA ALA A 541 -25.00 18.96 -34.68
C ALA A 541 -24.77 19.22 -36.18
N THR A 542 -23.52 19.13 -36.62
CA THR A 542 -23.20 19.09 -38.05
C THR A 542 -23.39 17.68 -38.60
N GLU A 543 -23.63 17.59 -39.91
CA GLU A 543 -23.70 16.31 -40.62
C GLU A 543 -22.43 15.47 -40.39
N SER A 544 -21.26 16.10 -40.46
CA SER A 544 -19.96 15.43 -40.26
C SER A 544 -19.80 14.86 -38.85
N GLN A 545 -20.29 15.55 -37.81
CA GLN A 545 -20.25 15.04 -36.44
C GLN A 545 -21.15 13.81 -36.27
N ILE A 546 -22.35 13.82 -36.86
CA ILE A 546 -23.27 12.69 -36.79
C ILE A 546 -22.71 11.47 -37.53
N GLU A 547 -22.12 11.65 -38.70
CA GLU A 547 -21.52 10.54 -39.46
C GLU A 547 -20.22 10.02 -38.82
N ALA A 548 -19.46 10.88 -38.13
CA ALA A 548 -18.34 10.43 -37.30
C ALA A 548 -18.82 9.58 -36.11
N ALA A 549 -19.92 10.00 -35.46
CA ALA A 549 -20.54 9.22 -34.38
C ALA A 549 -21.05 7.86 -34.91
N ARG A 550 -21.71 7.83 -36.07
CA ARG A 550 -22.13 6.59 -36.75
C ARG A 550 -20.95 5.64 -36.99
N THR A 551 -19.88 6.16 -37.58
CA THR A 551 -18.67 5.38 -37.87
C THR A 551 -18.07 4.80 -36.60
N LYS A 552 -18.03 5.58 -35.51
CA LYS A 552 -17.53 5.12 -34.22
C LYS A 552 -18.41 4.02 -33.60
N MET A 553 -19.74 4.17 -33.65
CA MET A 553 -20.67 3.13 -33.16
C MET A 553 -20.47 1.82 -33.92
N HIS A 554 -20.34 1.89 -35.24
CA HIS A 554 -20.08 0.71 -36.06
C HIS A 554 -18.74 0.04 -35.75
N LYS A 555 -17.70 0.84 -35.48
CA LYS A 555 -16.41 0.30 -35.04
C LYS A 555 -16.53 -0.43 -33.71
N LEU A 556 -17.11 0.22 -32.69
CA LEU A 556 -17.26 -0.37 -31.35
C LEU A 556 -18.07 -1.67 -31.37
N ASN A 557 -19.19 -1.71 -32.10
CA ASN A 557 -20.00 -2.91 -32.21
C ASN A 557 -19.29 -4.03 -32.98
N SER A 558 -18.49 -3.70 -34.01
CA SER A 558 -17.60 -4.67 -34.66
C SER A 558 -16.56 -5.24 -33.70
N ASP A 559 -15.89 -4.37 -32.93
CA ASP A 559 -14.84 -4.75 -31.97
C ASP A 559 -15.42 -5.66 -30.85
N MET A 560 -16.69 -5.46 -30.49
CA MET A 560 -17.44 -6.30 -29.55
C MET A 560 -18.02 -7.58 -30.17
N GLY A 561 -17.79 -7.84 -31.47
CA GLY A 561 -18.26 -9.04 -32.16
C GLY A 561 -19.76 -9.07 -32.46
N LEU A 562 -20.46 -7.92 -32.41
CA LEU A 562 -21.90 -7.84 -32.69
C LEU A 562 -22.21 -7.84 -34.18
N TYR A 563 -21.25 -7.43 -35.02
CA TYR A 563 -21.36 -7.56 -36.47
C TYR A 563 -20.57 -8.79 -36.91
N LYS A 564 -21.22 -9.69 -37.62
CA LYS A 564 -20.53 -10.76 -38.36
C LYS A 564 -20.19 -10.28 -39.76
#